data_AF-A0A6A6ENY5-F1
#
_entry.id   AF-A0A6A6ENY5-F1
#
_cell.length_a   1.000
_cell.length_b   1.000
_cell.length_c   1.000
_cell.angle_alpha   90.00
_cell.angle_beta   90.00
_cell.angle_gamma   90.00
#
_symmetry.space_group_name_H-M   'P 1'
#
loop_
_entity.id
_entity.type
_entity.pdbx_description
1 polymer ?
#
loop_
_entity_poly.entity_id
_entity_poly.type
_entity_poly.pdbx_seq_one_letter_code
_entity_poly.pdbx_strand_id
1 'polypeptide(L)'
;KKKVLDQPFFCDVIHTSEGGCILKDKAFPYAKYRDIFVRLGRVAGFEESLELYQLQRASRRNINSVLDPVERNQTVGHLGSTYEKYYTPTHIARDFQAIYFGTPLEEELIRSVASMGLSRDRRAPTELNDDQQKEAKREIGSTYQKLHRIRLDEAIRAFHDSVDTIEIARQLSGKAATEVLTLPTVEFELGERAAIAGMLFKPAENDKARVKFVRTLARLCQLQETHQPKALKRKKMDFGSEVVKQEPDASKCEEIVEVQSRHLYPMVPPHPVCLICIGNKESSYEWRMRHKPRKDVLKKHVKTHFRLPKYQGEFQCRHPNCSDMLDGMMHFKRHAFDVHGVSH
;
A
#
# COMPACT_ATOMS: atom_id res chain seq x y z
N LYS A 1 -7.73 13.80 -15.44
CA LYS A 1 -8.91 14.28 -14.68
C LYS A 1 -8.95 15.81 -14.51
N LYS A 2 -7.91 16.50 -14.00
CA LYS A 2 -7.95 17.99 -13.83
C LYS A 2 -8.26 18.78 -15.12
N LYS A 3 -7.69 18.43 -16.27
CA LYS A 3 -7.90 19.14 -17.56
C LYS A 3 -9.35 19.16 -18.08
N VAL A 4 -10.21 18.23 -17.64
CA VAL A 4 -11.60 18.15 -18.14
C VAL A 4 -12.52 19.12 -17.39
N LEU A 5 -12.17 19.50 -16.15
CA LEU A 5 -12.98 20.41 -15.35
C LEU A 5 -12.94 21.86 -15.87
N ASP A 6 -11.86 22.24 -16.55
CA ASP A 6 -11.66 23.58 -17.09
C ASP A 6 -12.23 23.74 -18.51
N GLN A 7 -12.74 22.66 -19.10
CA GLN A 7 -13.30 22.69 -20.47
C GLN A 7 -14.80 23.01 -20.42
N PRO A 8 -15.25 24.10 -21.05
CA PRO A 8 -16.67 24.45 -21.07
C PRO A 8 -17.48 23.46 -21.92
N PHE A 9 -18.61 23.00 -21.37
CA PHE A 9 -19.54 22.14 -22.11
C PHE A 9 -20.31 22.93 -23.18
N PHE A 10 -20.80 24.12 -22.84
CA PHE A 10 -21.37 25.08 -23.79
C PHE A 10 -20.32 26.13 -24.15
N CYS A 11 -19.85 26.09 -25.39
CA CYS A 11 -18.80 26.96 -25.91
C CYS A 11 -19.38 28.22 -26.57
N ASP A 12 -18.72 29.37 -26.40
CA ASP A 12 -19.08 30.63 -27.07
C ASP A 12 -18.90 30.51 -28.59
N VAL A 13 -19.67 31.28 -29.35
CA VAL A 13 -19.62 31.28 -30.81
C VAL A 13 -19.35 32.69 -31.30
N ILE A 14 -18.36 32.84 -32.18
CA ILE A 14 -18.06 34.09 -32.87
C ILE A 14 -18.47 33.94 -34.33
N HIS A 15 -19.00 35.02 -34.90
CA HIS A 15 -19.34 35.06 -36.30
C HIS A 15 -18.14 35.66 -37.05
N THR A 16 -17.62 34.89 -38.00
CA THR A 16 -16.55 35.29 -38.91
C THR A 16 -17.11 35.43 -40.32
N SER A 17 -16.34 35.95 -41.26
CA SER A 17 -16.71 36.04 -42.67
C SER A 17 -17.03 34.69 -43.32
N GLU A 18 -16.56 33.58 -42.73
CA GLU A 18 -16.77 32.21 -43.20
C GLU A 18 -17.92 31.48 -42.46
N GLY A 19 -18.60 32.17 -41.53
CA GLY A 19 -19.68 31.61 -40.71
C GLY A 19 -19.36 31.59 -39.21
N GLY A 20 -20.14 30.81 -38.45
CA GLY A 20 -20.00 30.70 -37.00
C GLY A 20 -18.86 29.76 -36.60
N CYS A 21 -17.89 30.27 -35.85
CA CYS A 21 -16.80 29.46 -35.27
C CYS A 21 -17.01 29.26 -33.76
N ILE A 22 -16.90 28.01 -33.32
CA ILE A 22 -17.02 27.61 -31.90
C ILE A 22 -15.69 27.83 -31.19
N LEU A 23 -15.70 28.59 -30.09
CA LEU A 23 -14.55 28.83 -29.23
C LEU A 23 -14.49 27.76 -28.12
N LYS A 24 -13.75 26.68 -28.36
CA LYS A 24 -13.66 25.50 -27.46
C LYS A 24 -13.17 25.82 -26.05
N ASP A 25 -12.40 26.89 -25.90
CA ASP A 25 -11.79 27.28 -24.63
C ASP A 25 -12.60 28.35 -23.87
N LYS A 26 -13.70 28.85 -24.46
CA LYS A 26 -14.48 29.94 -23.90
C LYS A 26 -15.91 29.49 -23.60
N ALA A 27 -16.31 29.59 -22.34
CA ALA A 27 -17.69 29.31 -21.93
C ALA A 27 -18.68 30.27 -22.58
N PHE A 28 -19.85 29.75 -22.94
CA PHE A 28 -20.95 30.54 -23.47
C PHE A 28 -21.46 31.53 -22.40
N PRO A 29 -21.45 32.86 -22.66
CA PRO A 29 -21.84 33.84 -21.66
C PRO A 29 -23.31 33.70 -21.24
N TYR A 30 -23.57 33.76 -19.93
CA TYR A 30 -24.93 33.67 -19.38
C TYR A 30 -25.88 34.74 -19.95
N ALA A 31 -25.40 35.97 -20.15
CA ALA A 31 -26.20 37.05 -20.73
C ALA A 31 -26.71 36.72 -22.14
N LYS A 32 -25.82 36.20 -23.02
CA LYS A 32 -26.20 35.75 -24.36
C LYS A 32 -27.25 34.64 -24.28
N TYR A 33 -27.08 33.70 -23.35
CA TYR A 33 -27.99 32.57 -23.19
C TYR A 33 -29.37 33.00 -22.73
N ARG A 34 -29.42 33.90 -21.74
CA ARG A 34 -30.65 34.53 -21.26
C ARG A 34 -31.38 35.25 -22.38
N ASP A 35 -30.68 36.06 -23.17
CA ASP A 35 -31.29 36.82 -24.27
C ASP A 35 -31.88 35.90 -25.35
N ILE A 36 -31.17 34.82 -25.71
CA ILE A 36 -31.68 33.80 -26.64
C ILE A 36 -32.94 33.16 -26.07
N PHE A 37 -32.95 32.81 -24.79
CA PHE A 37 -34.09 32.15 -24.15
C PHE A 37 -35.33 33.05 -24.07
N VAL A 38 -35.14 34.34 -23.73
CA VAL A 38 -36.22 35.34 -23.75
C VAL A 38 -36.78 35.50 -25.16
N ARG A 39 -35.91 35.58 -26.18
CA ARG A 39 -36.34 35.65 -27.59
C ARG A 39 -37.12 34.40 -28.01
N LEU A 40 -36.65 33.22 -27.62
CA LEU A 40 -37.34 31.96 -27.87
C LEU A 40 -38.76 31.97 -27.28
N GLY A 41 -38.90 32.45 -26.05
CA GLY A 41 -40.21 32.58 -25.40
C GLY A 41 -41.19 33.46 -26.18
N ARG A 42 -40.70 34.59 -26.69
CA ARG A 42 -41.51 35.48 -27.55
C ARG A 42 -41.94 34.81 -28.85
N VAL A 43 -41.02 34.10 -29.51
CA VAL A 43 -41.32 33.38 -30.77
C VAL A 43 -42.30 32.23 -30.54
N ALA A 44 -42.20 31.55 -29.40
CA ALA A 44 -43.13 30.49 -29.01
C ALA A 44 -44.49 31.02 -28.51
N GLY A 45 -44.67 32.34 -28.43
CA GLY A 45 -45.95 32.98 -28.09
C GLY A 45 -46.27 33.02 -26.59
N PHE A 46 -45.27 32.93 -25.71
CA PHE A 46 -45.49 33.11 -24.27
C PHE A 46 -45.80 34.58 -23.96
N GLU A 47 -46.83 34.81 -23.12
CA GLU A 47 -47.27 36.14 -22.69
C GLU A 47 -46.19 36.85 -21.86
N GLU A 48 -45.57 36.13 -20.93
CA GLU A 48 -44.47 36.63 -20.11
C GLU A 48 -43.11 36.26 -20.71
N SER A 49 -42.09 37.07 -20.40
CA SER A 49 -40.72 36.73 -20.80
C SER A 49 -40.25 35.48 -20.06
N LEU A 50 -39.90 34.45 -20.83
CA LEU A 50 -39.38 33.20 -20.26
C LEU A 50 -38.05 33.46 -19.52
N GLU A 51 -38.00 33.06 -18.26
CA GLU A 51 -36.78 33.05 -17.48
C GLU A 51 -36.25 31.62 -17.32
N LEU A 52 -34.93 31.48 -17.35
CA LEU A 52 -34.28 30.18 -17.11
C LEU A 52 -34.63 29.59 -15.74
N TYR A 53 -34.90 30.45 -14.76
CA TYR A 53 -35.35 30.01 -13.44
C TYR A 53 -36.72 29.32 -13.47
N GLN A 54 -37.60 29.68 -14.40
CA GLN A 54 -38.93 29.06 -14.54
C GLN A 54 -38.82 27.59 -14.97
N LEU A 55 -37.83 27.24 -15.79
CA LEU A 55 -37.55 25.85 -16.15
C LEU A 55 -37.25 24.98 -14.92
N GLN A 56 -36.47 25.49 -13.97
CA GLN A 56 -36.19 24.78 -12.72
C GLN A 56 -37.42 24.74 -11.81
N ARG A 57 -38.17 25.85 -11.74
CA ARG A 57 -39.36 25.96 -10.87
C ARG A 57 -40.51 25.07 -11.33
N ALA A 58 -40.74 24.96 -12.64
CA ALA A 58 -41.81 24.16 -13.22
C ALA A 58 -41.66 22.67 -12.86
N SER A 59 -40.44 22.13 -13.00
CA SER A 59 -40.14 20.73 -12.66
C SER A 59 -39.97 20.49 -11.16
N ARG A 60 -39.73 21.54 -10.36
CA ARG A 60 -39.53 21.41 -8.91
C ARG A 60 -40.71 20.75 -8.21
N ARG A 61 -41.94 20.94 -8.69
CA ARG A 61 -43.12 20.24 -8.14
C ARG A 61 -42.99 18.73 -8.31
N ASN A 62 -42.63 18.28 -9.51
CA ASN A 62 -42.45 16.86 -9.80
C ASN A 62 -41.27 16.28 -9.00
N ILE A 63 -40.14 16.99 -8.96
CA ILE A 63 -38.96 16.60 -8.18
C ILE A 63 -39.32 16.47 -6.68
N ASN A 64 -40.04 17.43 -6.12
CA ASN A 64 -40.47 17.38 -4.71
C ASN A 64 -41.44 16.24 -4.41
N SER A 65 -42.26 15.83 -5.38
CA SER A 65 -43.21 14.73 -5.18
C SER A 65 -42.57 13.35 -5.23
N VAL A 66 -41.41 13.21 -5.90
CA VAL A 66 -40.76 11.93 -6.16
C VAL A 66 -39.50 11.70 -5.31
N LEU A 67 -38.71 12.75 -5.06
CA LEU A 67 -37.44 12.64 -4.33
C LEU A 67 -37.59 12.95 -2.86
N ASP A 68 -36.82 12.24 -2.03
CA ASP A 68 -36.68 12.60 -0.62
C ASP A 68 -35.91 13.93 -0.45
N PRO A 69 -35.96 14.57 0.74
CA PRO A 69 -35.31 15.86 0.96
C PRO A 69 -33.80 15.87 0.69
N VAL A 70 -33.09 14.76 0.92
CA VAL A 70 -31.65 14.63 0.70
C VAL A 70 -31.36 14.53 -0.79
N GLU A 71 -32.01 13.60 -1.51
CA GLU A 71 -31.91 13.44 -2.97
C GLU A 71 -32.28 14.75 -3.69
N ARG A 72 -33.33 15.43 -3.23
CA ARG A 72 -33.77 16.72 -3.76
C ARG A 72 -32.71 17.80 -3.55
N ASN A 73 -32.17 17.93 -2.33
CA ASN A 73 -31.17 18.95 -2.03
C ASN A 73 -29.92 18.74 -2.88
N GLN A 74 -29.47 17.49 -3.03
CA GLN A 74 -28.37 17.12 -3.92
C GLN A 74 -28.67 17.47 -5.38
N THR A 75 -29.87 17.17 -5.88
CA THR A 75 -30.29 17.46 -7.26
C THR A 75 -30.30 18.96 -7.57
N VAL A 76 -30.84 19.77 -6.65
CA VAL A 76 -30.98 21.22 -6.82
C VAL A 76 -29.68 21.96 -6.52
N GLY A 77 -28.66 21.27 -6.00
CA GLY A 77 -27.38 21.87 -5.61
C GLY A 77 -27.46 22.64 -4.30
N HIS A 78 -28.42 22.32 -3.43
CA HIS A 78 -28.47 22.82 -2.07
C HIS A 78 -27.46 22.08 -1.19
N LEU A 79 -26.78 22.83 -0.31
CA LEU A 79 -25.82 22.26 0.62
C LEU A 79 -26.55 21.39 1.65
N GLY A 80 -26.20 20.11 1.70
CA GLY A 80 -26.62 19.18 2.74
C GLY A 80 -25.74 19.26 3.98
N SER A 81 -26.09 18.47 5.00
CA SER A 81 -25.22 18.28 6.18
C SER A 81 -23.86 17.67 5.80
N THR A 82 -22.87 17.79 6.68
CA THR A 82 -21.56 17.11 6.50
C THR A 82 -21.73 15.62 6.27
N TYR A 83 -22.70 14.99 6.93
CA TYR A 83 -23.03 13.58 6.74
C TYR A 83 -23.52 13.30 5.31
N GLU A 84 -24.52 14.05 4.83
CA GLU A 84 -25.05 13.87 3.47
C GLU A 84 -23.96 14.03 2.40
N LYS A 85 -23.01 14.94 2.60
CA LYS A 85 -21.90 15.16 1.65
C LYS A 85 -21.00 13.93 1.47
N TYR A 86 -20.74 13.16 2.53
CA TYR A 86 -19.81 12.04 2.49
C TYR A 86 -20.49 10.68 2.30
N TYR A 87 -21.75 10.55 2.72
CA TYR A 87 -22.44 9.26 2.75
C TYR A 87 -23.55 9.12 1.72
N THR A 88 -24.00 10.21 1.08
CA THR A 88 -24.99 10.11 -0.01
C THR A 88 -24.29 9.69 -1.30
N PRO A 89 -24.82 8.68 -2.03
CA PRO A 89 -24.27 8.28 -3.32
C PRO A 89 -24.15 9.48 -4.27
N THR A 90 -23.01 9.58 -4.97
CA THR A 90 -22.79 10.65 -5.97
C THR A 90 -23.74 10.53 -7.17
N HIS A 91 -24.30 9.34 -7.40
CA HIS A 91 -25.24 9.06 -8.47
C HIS A 91 -26.61 8.74 -7.90
N ILE A 92 -27.59 9.56 -8.24
CA ILE A 92 -29.00 9.31 -7.94
C ILE A 92 -29.58 8.50 -9.10
N ALA A 93 -29.89 7.22 -8.86
CA ALA A 93 -30.38 6.29 -9.88
C ALA A 93 -31.90 6.47 -10.12
N ARG A 94 -32.29 7.65 -10.59
CA ARG A 94 -33.67 8.04 -10.88
C ARG A 94 -33.80 8.54 -12.32
N ASP A 95 -35.01 8.43 -12.86
CA ASP A 95 -35.34 8.99 -14.17
C ASP A 95 -35.53 10.51 -14.09
N PHE A 96 -34.43 11.25 -14.01
CA PHE A 96 -34.53 12.71 -13.91
C PHE A 96 -35.22 13.33 -15.11
N GLN A 97 -35.06 12.76 -16.30
CA GLN A 97 -35.70 13.30 -17.49
C GLN A 97 -37.22 13.12 -17.38
N ALA A 98 -37.69 11.93 -17.02
CA ALA A 98 -39.12 11.70 -16.86
C ALA A 98 -39.73 12.48 -15.69
N ILE A 99 -39.04 12.55 -14.56
CA ILE A 99 -39.45 13.38 -13.41
C ILE A 99 -39.54 14.85 -13.84
N TYR A 100 -38.53 15.34 -14.56
CA TYR A 100 -38.47 16.74 -14.96
C TYR A 100 -39.59 17.12 -15.93
N PHE A 101 -39.87 16.29 -16.93
CA PHE A 101 -40.92 16.53 -17.92
C PHE A 101 -42.31 16.05 -17.51
N GLY A 102 -42.44 15.29 -16.42
CA GLY A 102 -43.71 14.70 -15.99
C GLY A 102 -44.17 13.53 -16.86
N THR A 103 -43.25 12.82 -17.50
CA THR A 103 -43.54 11.63 -18.32
C THR A 103 -43.46 10.35 -17.47
N PRO A 104 -43.99 9.21 -17.96
CA PRO A 104 -43.86 7.94 -17.26
C PRO A 104 -42.39 7.56 -17.00
N LEU A 105 -42.12 6.95 -15.84
CA LEU A 105 -40.77 6.56 -15.42
C LEU A 105 -40.32 5.27 -16.11
N GLU A 106 -39.09 5.24 -16.63
CA GLU A 106 -38.46 4.02 -17.15
C GLU A 106 -37.61 3.31 -16.09
N GLU A 107 -38.23 2.97 -14.95
CA GLU A 107 -37.51 2.43 -13.78
C GLU A 107 -36.74 1.15 -14.08
N GLU A 108 -37.29 0.25 -14.91
CA GLU A 108 -36.62 -1.00 -15.27
C GLU A 108 -35.39 -0.75 -16.13
N LEU A 109 -35.47 0.16 -17.10
CA LEU A 109 -34.33 0.55 -17.93
C LEU A 109 -33.23 1.14 -17.04
N ILE A 110 -33.57 2.08 -16.16
CA ILE A 110 -32.59 2.73 -15.30
C ILE A 110 -31.99 1.75 -14.31
N ARG A 111 -32.79 0.87 -13.71
CA ARG A 111 -32.28 -0.18 -12.81
C ARG A 111 -31.34 -1.13 -13.54
N SER A 112 -31.65 -1.47 -14.81
CA SER A 112 -30.77 -2.29 -15.63
C SER A 112 -29.45 -1.57 -15.91
N VAL A 113 -29.50 -0.30 -16.37
CA VAL A 113 -28.35 0.55 -16.76
C VAL A 113 -27.48 0.97 -15.58
N ALA A 114 -28.08 1.26 -14.42
CA ALA A 114 -27.38 1.68 -13.21
C ALA A 114 -26.82 0.49 -12.41
N SER A 115 -27.13 -0.75 -12.78
CA SER A 115 -26.61 -1.91 -12.08
C SER A 115 -25.09 -2.05 -12.28
N MET A 116 -24.35 -2.26 -11.19
CA MET A 116 -22.92 -2.59 -11.26
C MET A 116 -22.65 -3.88 -12.08
N GLY A 117 -23.68 -4.68 -12.34
CA GLY A 117 -23.58 -5.87 -13.18
C GLY A 117 -23.24 -5.56 -14.64
N LEU A 118 -23.58 -4.37 -15.15
CA LEU A 118 -23.27 -4.00 -16.54
C LEU A 118 -21.80 -3.73 -16.81
N SER A 119 -21.08 -3.16 -15.85
CA SER A 119 -19.64 -2.95 -15.98
C SER A 119 -18.84 -4.24 -15.75
N ARG A 120 -19.51 -5.31 -15.31
CA ARG A 120 -18.90 -6.62 -15.11
C ARG A 120 -18.83 -7.38 -16.44
N ASP A 121 -17.70 -7.27 -17.11
CA ASP A 121 -17.35 -8.19 -18.19
C ASP A 121 -16.83 -9.51 -17.60
N ARG A 122 -17.53 -10.62 -17.86
CA ARG A 122 -17.11 -11.96 -17.42
C ARG A 122 -15.83 -12.44 -18.11
N ARG A 123 -15.44 -11.80 -19.21
CA ARG A 123 -14.20 -12.06 -19.95
C ARG A 123 -13.04 -11.22 -19.44
N ALA A 124 -13.26 -10.28 -18.52
CA ALA A 124 -12.19 -9.45 -17.98
C ALA A 124 -11.12 -10.33 -17.28
N PRO A 125 -9.83 -10.09 -17.55
CA PRO A 125 -8.75 -10.81 -16.88
C PRO A 125 -8.85 -10.64 -15.36
N THR A 126 -8.92 -11.76 -14.64
CA THR A 126 -8.91 -11.74 -13.16
C THR A 126 -7.49 -11.82 -12.60
N GLU A 127 -6.55 -12.30 -13.42
CA GLU A 127 -5.13 -12.41 -13.09
C GLU A 127 -4.28 -11.83 -14.22
N LEU A 128 -3.12 -11.30 -13.88
CA LEU A 128 -2.12 -10.85 -14.84
C LEU A 128 -1.39 -12.06 -15.43
N ASN A 129 -1.11 -12.04 -16.73
CA ASN A 129 -0.25 -13.04 -17.36
C ASN A 129 1.18 -12.95 -16.82
N ASP A 130 1.96 -14.03 -16.92
CA ASP A 130 3.33 -14.15 -16.41
C ASP A 130 4.24 -13.01 -16.92
N ASP A 131 4.11 -12.64 -18.20
CA ASP A 131 4.87 -11.53 -18.79
C ASP A 131 4.51 -10.19 -18.16
N GLN A 132 3.21 -9.94 -17.92
CA GLN A 132 2.73 -8.73 -17.26
C GLN A 132 3.19 -8.68 -15.80
N GLN A 133 3.19 -9.81 -15.10
CA GLN A 133 3.71 -9.91 -13.73
C GLN A 133 5.21 -9.65 -13.68
N LYS A 134 5.98 -10.18 -14.65
CA LYS A 134 7.42 -9.97 -14.75
C LYS A 134 7.75 -8.51 -15.02
N GLU A 135 7.01 -7.87 -15.92
CA GLU A 135 7.15 -6.44 -16.21
C GLU A 135 6.85 -5.59 -14.97
N ALA A 136 5.72 -5.82 -14.31
CA ALA A 136 5.37 -5.10 -13.08
C ALA A 136 6.43 -5.26 -11.98
N LYS A 137 6.98 -6.46 -11.80
CA LYS A 137 8.09 -6.69 -10.86
C LYS A 137 9.35 -5.92 -11.24
N ARG A 138 9.67 -5.83 -12.53
CA ARG A 138 10.82 -5.06 -13.04
C ARG A 138 10.66 -3.58 -12.78
N GLU A 139 9.48 -3.02 -13.04
CA GLU A 139 9.17 -1.61 -12.77
C GLU A 139 9.24 -1.29 -11.28
N ILE A 140 8.65 -2.14 -10.42
CA ILE A 140 8.73 -1.99 -8.97
C ILE A 140 10.19 -2.04 -8.50
N GLY A 141 10.98 -2.98 -9.02
CA GLY A 141 12.40 -3.09 -8.69
C GLY A 141 13.20 -1.85 -9.10
N SER A 142 12.98 -1.35 -10.32
CA SER A 142 13.67 -0.17 -10.86
C SER A 142 13.30 1.11 -10.10
N THR A 143 12.02 1.31 -9.82
CA THR A 143 11.54 2.45 -9.04
C THR A 143 12.05 2.41 -7.60
N TYR A 144 12.03 1.26 -6.94
CA TYR A 144 12.61 1.07 -5.62
C TYR A 144 14.10 1.44 -5.60
N GLN A 145 14.89 0.92 -6.55
CA GLN A 145 16.32 1.21 -6.63
C GLN A 145 16.60 2.70 -6.88
N LYS A 146 15.80 3.36 -7.72
CA LYS A 146 15.93 4.79 -7.98
C LYS A 146 15.67 5.60 -6.72
N LEU A 147 14.57 5.33 -6.02
CA LEU A 147 14.23 6.02 -4.77
C LEU A 147 15.23 5.75 -3.66
N HIS A 148 15.74 4.51 -3.57
CA HIS A 148 16.79 4.15 -2.62
C HIS A 148 18.06 4.96 -2.87
N ARG A 149 18.51 5.08 -4.14
CA ARG A 149 19.68 5.90 -4.49
C ARG A 149 19.49 7.36 -4.12
N ILE A 150 18.36 7.96 -4.49
CA ILE A 150 18.05 9.35 -4.16
C ILE A 150 18.13 9.57 -2.64
N ARG A 151 17.49 8.71 -1.84
CA ARG A 151 17.53 8.81 -0.38
C ARG A 151 18.92 8.61 0.20
N LEU A 152 19.71 7.69 -0.35
CA LEU A 152 21.08 7.47 0.09
C LEU A 152 21.94 8.72 -0.17
N ASP A 153 21.83 9.30 -1.36
CA ASP A 153 22.57 10.52 -1.73
C ASP A 153 22.14 11.73 -0.90
N GLU A 154 20.85 11.85 -0.60
CA GLU A 154 20.33 12.85 0.34
C GLU A 154 20.88 12.66 1.75
N ALA A 155 20.90 11.43 2.27
CA ALA A 155 21.43 11.14 3.61
C ALA A 155 22.95 11.41 3.70
N ILE A 156 23.70 11.06 2.65
CA ILE A 156 25.14 11.34 2.57
C ILE A 156 25.38 12.86 2.56
N ARG A 157 24.66 13.61 1.72
CA ARG A 157 24.79 15.08 1.68
C ARG A 157 24.44 15.72 3.02
N ALA A 158 23.30 15.34 3.60
CA ALA A 158 22.88 15.86 4.90
C ALA A 158 23.90 15.56 6.01
N PHE A 159 24.55 14.39 5.98
CA PHE A 159 25.66 14.08 6.89
C PHE A 159 26.83 15.05 6.69
N HIS A 160 27.29 15.24 5.46
CA HIS A 160 28.40 16.15 5.17
C HIS A 160 28.08 17.62 5.48
N ASP A 161 26.84 18.06 5.28
CA ASP A 161 26.41 19.42 5.59
C ASP A 161 26.34 19.67 7.11
N SER A 162 26.11 18.63 7.91
CA SER A 162 25.90 18.74 9.36
C SER A 162 27.09 18.29 10.21
N VAL A 163 27.99 17.45 9.69
CA VAL A 163 29.07 16.82 10.48
C VAL A 163 29.96 17.87 11.14
N ASP A 164 30.29 18.95 10.45
CA ASP A 164 31.12 20.02 11.00
C ASP A 164 30.42 20.73 12.16
N THR A 165 29.13 21.01 12.03
CA THR A 165 28.35 21.63 13.12
C THR A 165 28.21 20.71 14.33
N ILE A 166 28.02 19.41 14.09
CA ILE A 166 27.94 18.37 15.14
C ILE A 166 29.29 18.26 15.85
N GLU A 167 30.40 18.27 15.11
CA GLU A 167 31.75 18.15 15.65
C GLU A 167 32.14 19.39 16.47
N ILE A 168 31.82 20.60 16.00
CA ILE A 168 32.01 21.85 16.75
C ILE A 168 31.20 21.81 18.06
N ALA A 169 29.92 21.45 18.00
CA ALA A 169 29.08 21.34 19.19
C ALA A 169 29.62 20.29 20.19
N ARG A 170 30.15 19.18 19.69
CA ARG A 170 30.80 18.13 20.50
C ARG A 170 32.04 18.66 21.21
N GLN A 171 32.91 19.38 20.51
CA GLN A 171 34.13 19.97 21.10
C GLN A 171 33.79 21.01 22.17
N LEU A 172 32.79 21.87 21.92
CA LEU A 172 32.30 22.85 22.89
C LEU A 172 31.65 22.21 24.12
N SER A 173 31.15 20.97 24.01
CA SER A 173 30.57 20.21 25.13
C SER A 173 31.60 19.65 26.12
N GLY A 174 32.90 19.83 25.87
CA GLY A 174 33.98 19.49 26.80
C GLY A 174 34.27 17.98 26.97
N LYS A 175 33.68 17.12 26.12
CA LYS A 175 33.96 15.67 26.11
C LYS A 175 35.34 15.40 25.48
N ALA A 176 36.16 14.59 26.14
CA ALA A 176 37.52 14.29 25.71
C ALA A 176 37.57 13.74 24.27
N ALA A 177 38.55 14.19 23.48
CA ALA A 177 38.70 13.85 22.06
C ALA A 177 39.04 12.36 21.79
N THR A 178 39.19 11.53 22.82
CA THR A 178 39.65 10.14 22.72
C THR A 178 38.60 9.17 22.16
N GLU A 179 37.33 9.56 22.09
CA GLU A 179 36.28 8.83 21.36
C GLU A 179 36.22 9.26 19.88
N VAL A 180 37.37 9.36 19.20
CA VAL A 180 37.34 9.39 17.73
C VAL A 180 36.71 8.07 17.30
N LEU A 181 35.55 8.13 16.64
CA LEU A 181 34.91 7.00 15.98
C LEU A 181 35.95 6.32 15.10
N THR A 182 36.60 5.27 15.59
CA THR A 182 37.42 4.41 14.76
C THR A 182 36.48 3.84 13.72
N LEU A 183 36.58 4.35 12.49
CA LEU A 183 35.80 3.85 11.37
C LEU A 183 36.03 2.34 11.32
N PRO A 184 34.97 1.51 11.35
CA PRO A 184 35.15 0.08 11.23
C PRO A 184 35.93 -0.20 9.94
N THR A 185 36.93 -1.07 10.04
CA THR A 185 37.75 -1.46 8.88
C THR A 185 36.84 -1.96 7.78
N VAL A 186 36.81 -1.25 6.64
CA VAL A 186 36.02 -1.65 5.48
C VAL A 186 36.76 -2.80 4.80
N GLU A 187 36.18 -4.00 4.87
CA GLU A 187 36.66 -5.16 4.13
C GLU A 187 36.09 -5.15 2.71
N PHE A 188 36.97 -5.27 1.71
CA PHE A 188 36.59 -5.36 0.31
C PHE A 188 36.73 -6.82 -0.16
N GLU A 189 35.75 -7.34 -0.89
CA GLU A 189 35.80 -8.71 -1.44
C GLU A 189 36.97 -8.91 -2.41
N LEU A 190 37.25 -7.88 -3.23
CA LEU A 190 38.34 -7.90 -4.20
C LEU A 190 39.57 -7.15 -3.68
N GLY A 191 40.73 -7.81 -3.77
CA GLY A 191 42.01 -7.23 -3.42
C GLY A 191 42.36 -5.99 -4.26
N GLU A 192 41.95 -5.98 -5.53
CA GLU A 192 42.12 -4.84 -6.43
C GLU A 192 41.33 -3.61 -5.95
N ARG A 193 40.13 -3.83 -5.39
CA ARG A 193 39.29 -2.75 -4.85
C ARG A 193 39.84 -2.22 -3.54
N ALA A 194 40.29 -3.10 -2.64
CA ALA A 194 41.04 -2.70 -1.45
C ALA A 194 42.30 -1.90 -1.81
N ALA A 195 43.05 -2.36 -2.82
CA ALA A 195 44.25 -1.68 -3.28
C ALA A 195 43.93 -0.29 -3.86
N ILE A 196 42.87 -0.16 -4.68
CA ILE A 196 42.40 1.12 -5.20
C ILE A 196 41.95 2.05 -4.07
N ALA A 197 41.13 1.56 -3.14
CA ALA A 197 40.68 2.34 -1.98
C ALA A 197 41.86 2.87 -1.15
N GLY A 198 42.88 2.03 -0.90
CA GLY A 198 44.10 2.43 -0.20
C GLY A 198 45.01 3.39 -0.98
N MET A 199 44.86 3.49 -2.30
CA MET A 199 45.59 4.42 -3.16
C MET A 199 44.82 5.74 -3.40
N LEU A 200 43.48 5.75 -3.33
CA LEU A 200 42.65 6.93 -3.63
C LEU A 200 42.95 8.14 -2.72
N PHE A 201 43.30 7.89 -1.47
CA PHE A 201 43.56 8.93 -0.47
C PHE A 201 45.04 9.25 -0.29
N LYS A 202 45.92 8.67 -1.11
CA LYS A 202 47.37 8.95 -1.10
C LYS A 202 47.72 9.83 -2.30
N PRO A 203 48.44 10.95 -2.12
CA PRO A 203 48.91 11.74 -3.25
C PRO A 203 49.76 10.86 -4.17
N ALA A 204 49.55 10.98 -5.49
CA ALA A 204 50.34 10.23 -6.45
C ALA A 204 51.75 10.82 -6.52
N GLU A 205 52.66 10.27 -5.72
CA GLU A 205 54.03 10.74 -5.55
C GLU A 205 54.85 10.71 -6.86
N ASN A 206 54.50 9.83 -7.81
CA ASN A 206 55.15 9.77 -9.13
C ASN A 206 54.26 9.12 -10.21
N ASP A 207 54.66 9.25 -11.47
CA ASP A 207 53.95 8.65 -12.62
C ASP A 207 53.87 7.12 -12.53
N LYS A 208 54.84 6.47 -11.87
CA LYS A 208 54.83 5.02 -11.63
C LYS A 208 53.65 4.61 -10.74
N ALA A 209 53.29 5.42 -9.73
CA ALA A 209 52.14 5.21 -8.87
C ALA A 209 50.82 5.42 -9.63
N ARG A 210 50.75 6.44 -10.51
CA ARG A 210 49.59 6.68 -11.38
C ARG A 210 49.36 5.53 -12.35
N VAL A 211 50.42 5.06 -13.01
CA VAL A 211 50.36 3.92 -13.92
C VAL A 211 49.95 2.65 -13.16
N LYS A 212 50.43 2.44 -11.93
CA LYS A 212 50.01 1.33 -11.07
C LYS A 212 48.53 1.42 -10.73
N PHE A 213 48.02 2.60 -10.36
CA PHE A 213 46.60 2.82 -10.08
C PHE A 213 45.73 2.47 -11.30
N VAL A 214 46.06 3.00 -12.49
CA VAL A 214 45.32 2.75 -13.73
C VAL A 214 45.33 1.26 -14.09
N ARG A 215 46.48 0.58 -13.95
CA ARG A 215 46.55 -0.88 -14.19
C ARG A 215 45.69 -1.67 -13.20
N THR A 216 45.68 -1.31 -11.93
CA THR A 216 44.84 -1.97 -10.92
C THR A 216 43.36 -1.70 -11.19
N LEU A 217 43.00 -0.48 -11.62
CA LEU A 217 41.64 -0.13 -12.02
C LEU A 217 41.19 -0.94 -13.25
N ALA A 218 42.04 -1.05 -14.26
CA ALA A 218 41.77 -1.86 -15.45
C ALA A 218 41.58 -3.34 -15.11
N ARG A 219 42.37 -3.88 -14.16
CA ARG A 219 42.19 -5.24 -13.64
C ARG A 219 40.88 -5.40 -12.88
N LEU A 220 40.52 -4.44 -12.02
CA LEU A 220 39.24 -4.45 -11.31
C LEU A 220 38.06 -4.47 -12.28
N CYS A 221 38.11 -3.70 -13.38
CA CYS A 221 37.06 -3.69 -14.40
C CYS A 221 36.85 -5.05 -15.11
N GLN A 222 37.80 -5.97 -15.02
CA GLN A 222 37.70 -7.32 -15.59
C GLN A 222 37.21 -8.36 -14.56
N LEU A 223 37.04 -7.96 -13.30
CA LEU A 223 36.60 -8.83 -12.22
C LEU A 223 35.15 -8.52 -11.85
N GLN A 224 34.38 -9.55 -11.52
CA GLN A 224 32.99 -9.42 -11.11
C GLN A 224 32.85 -9.74 -9.62
N GLU A 225 32.41 -8.76 -8.83
CA GLU A 225 32.01 -8.99 -7.44
C GLU A 225 30.71 -9.79 -7.38
N THR A 226 30.53 -10.57 -6.32
CA THR A 226 29.30 -11.36 -6.18
C THR A 226 28.12 -10.42 -5.92
N HIS A 227 27.02 -10.64 -6.63
CA HIS A 227 25.81 -9.82 -6.48
C HIS A 227 25.02 -10.26 -5.25
N GLN A 228 25.56 -10.12 -4.04
CA GLN A 228 24.83 -10.30 -2.79
C GLN A 228 25.27 -9.30 -1.71
N PRO A 229 24.36 -8.43 -1.21
CA PRO A 229 24.58 -7.77 0.06
C PRO A 229 24.34 -8.81 1.17
N LYS A 230 25.38 -9.55 1.55
CA LYS A 230 25.40 -10.14 2.89
C LYS A 230 25.52 -8.97 3.84
N ALA A 231 24.38 -8.55 4.39
CA ALA A 231 24.37 -7.81 5.64
C ALA A 231 25.18 -8.63 6.64
N LEU A 232 26.46 -8.27 6.83
CA LEU A 232 27.21 -8.63 8.02
C LEU A 232 26.29 -8.28 9.18
N LYS A 233 25.86 -9.32 9.90
CA LYS A 233 25.06 -9.17 11.11
C LYS A 233 25.82 -8.20 12.01
N ARG A 234 25.41 -6.92 12.03
CA ARG A 234 25.89 -5.96 13.01
C ARG A 234 25.51 -6.54 14.36
N LYS A 235 26.52 -6.99 15.10
CA LYS A 235 26.44 -7.28 16.53
C LYS A 235 25.88 -5.99 17.16
N LYS A 236 24.64 -6.04 17.66
CA LYS A 236 24.07 -4.92 18.40
C LYS A 236 25.01 -4.64 19.57
N MET A 237 25.68 -3.49 19.55
CA MET A 237 26.21 -2.92 20.78
C MET A 237 24.99 -2.51 21.60
N ASP A 238 24.82 -3.21 22.69
CA ASP A 238 23.87 -2.94 23.74
C ASP A 238 24.37 -1.68 24.48
N PHE A 239 23.64 -0.58 24.37
CA PHE A 239 23.82 0.55 25.28
C PHE A 239 22.79 0.36 26.38
N GLY A 240 23.29 -0.01 27.55
CA GLY A 240 22.50 -0.47 28.68
C GLY A 240 21.50 0.55 29.18
N SER A 241 20.37 0.03 29.65
CA SER A 241 19.69 0.61 30.80
C SER A 241 19.70 -0.45 31.89
N GLU A 242 20.42 -0.09 32.95
CA GLU A 242 20.66 -0.82 34.17
C GLU A 242 19.36 -1.06 34.94
N VAL A 243 18.96 -2.32 35.14
CA VAL A 243 18.08 -2.74 36.24
C VAL A 243 18.52 -4.12 36.74
N VAL A 244 19.23 -4.08 37.86
CA VAL A 244 19.32 -5.04 38.98
C VAL A 244 19.17 -6.54 38.65
N LYS A 245 20.29 -7.25 38.76
CA LYS A 245 20.32 -8.71 38.94
C LYS A 245 20.01 -9.05 40.40
N GLN A 246 19.05 -9.94 40.61
CA GLN A 246 19.10 -10.90 41.71
C GLN A 246 18.99 -12.29 41.09
N GLU A 247 20.10 -13.02 41.14
CA GLU A 247 20.09 -14.49 41.02
C GLU A 247 19.56 -15.05 42.35
N PRO A 248 18.86 -16.19 42.30
CA PRO A 248 19.44 -17.32 43.02
C PRO A 248 19.39 -18.62 42.21
N ASP A 249 20.60 -19.16 42.05
CA ASP A 249 21.07 -20.44 42.58
C ASP A 249 20.57 -21.74 41.95
N ALA A 250 21.56 -22.57 41.62
CA ALA A 250 21.44 -23.84 40.96
C ALA A 250 21.19 -24.95 41.99
N SER A 251 20.12 -25.73 41.83
CA SER A 251 20.06 -27.04 42.49
C SER A 251 19.07 -28.01 41.83
N LYS A 252 19.64 -29.16 41.46
CA LYS A 252 19.03 -30.50 41.30
C LYS A 252 18.34 -30.87 39.98
N CYS A 253 19.12 -31.64 39.22
CA CYS A 253 18.82 -32.96 38.66
C CYS A 253 17.37 -33.46 38.66
N GLU A 254 16.93 -33.83 37.44
CA GLU A 254 16.42 -35.16 37.11
C GLU A 254 15.20 -35.69 37.90
N GLU A 255 14.00 -35.10 37.70
CA GLU A 255 12.72 -35.86 37.80
C GLU A 255 11.45 -35.08 37.35
N ILE A 256 11.49 -34.23 36.33
CA ILE A 256 10.31 -33.38 35.95
C ILE A 256 9.96 -33.41 34.45
N VAL A 257 10.32 -34.47 33.74
CA VAL A 257 10.24 -34.50 32.26
C VAL A 257 8.81 -34.72 31.73
N GLU A 258 7.88 -35.26 32.53
CA GLU A 258 6.53 -35.64 32.04
C GLU A 258 5.38 -34.70 32.48
N VAL A 259 5.57 -33.89 33.51
CA VAL A 259 4.54 -33.01 34.08
C VAL A 259 4.58 -31.58 33.49
N GLN A 260 5.75 -31.09 33.06
CA GLN A 260 5.92 -29.72 32.54
C GLN A 260 5.37 -29.49 31.11
N SER A 261 5.22 -30.54 30.29
CA SER A 261 4.69 -30.43 28.92
C SER A 261 3.21 -30.03 28.87
N ARG A 262 2.45 -30.35 29.93
CA ARG A 262 1.00 -30.10 30.03
C ARG A 262 0.66 -28.62 30.28
N HIS A 263 1.56 -27.87 30.89
CA HIS A 263 1.36 -26.45 31.20
C HIS A 263 1.91 -25.50 30.12
N LEU A 264 2.90 -25.95 29.34
CA LEU A 264 3.54 -25.12 28.30
C LEU A 264 2.71 -25.03 27.01
N TYR A 265 1.89 -26.04 26.70
CA TYR A 265 1.06 -26.08 25.49
C TYR A 265 -0.38 -26.40 25.86
N PRO A 266 -1.17 -25.38 26.24
CA PRO A 266 -2.59 -25.54 26.55
C PRO A 266 -3.34 -26.12 25.35
N MET A 267 -4.25 -27.07 25.61
CA MET A 267 -5.10 -27.67 24.57
C MET A 267 -5.89 -26.61 23.79
N VAL A 268 -6.34 -25.57 24.49
CA VAL A 268 -6.91 -24.36 23.88
C VAL A 268 -5.90 -23.22 24.11
N PRO A 269 -5.09 -22.88 23.10
CA PRO A 269 -4.11 -21.80 23.24
C PRO A 269 -4.82 -20.44 23.41
N PRO A 270 -4.28 -19.55 24.26
CA PRO A 270 -4.92 -18.26 24.58
C PRO A 270 -4.96 -17.28 23.40
N HIS A 271 -4.16 -17.55 22.36
CA HIS A 271 -4.08 -16.74 21.15
C HIS A 271 -4.02 -17.64 19.92
N PRO A 272 -4.39 -17.16 18.71
CA PRO A 272 -4.33 -17.97 17.50
C PRO A 272 -2.88 -18.35 17.17
N VAL A 273 -2.58 -19.64 17.23
CA VAL A 273 -1.26 -20.24 16.98
C VAL A 273 -1.40 -21.39 15.97
N CYS A 274 -0.30 -21.79 15.35
CA CYS A 274 -0.31 -22.89 14.38
C CYS A 274 0.03 -24.22 15.06
N LEU A 275 -0.91 -25.15 15.13
CA LEU A 275 -0.73 -26.48 15.75
C LEU A 275 0.42 -27.30 15.12
N ILE A 276 0.71 -27.09 13.84
CA ILE A 276 1.84 -27.74 13.15
C ILE A 276 3.18 -27.22 13.67
N CYS A 277 3.29 -25.91 13.91
CA CYS A 277 4.48 -25.28 14.48
C CYS A 277 4.67 -25.63 15.96
N ILE A 278 3.57 -25.80 16.70
CA ILE A 278 3.62 -26.26 18.09
C ILE A 278 4.31 -27.62 18.19
N GLY A 279 4.12 -28.53 17.23
CA GLY A 279 4.79 -29.84 17.26
C GLY A 279 6.20 -29.88 16.69
N ASN A 280 6.81 -28.75 16.33
CA ASN A 280 8.17 -28.74 15.83
C ASN A 280 9.18 -28.78 16.99
N LYS A 281 9.77 -29.97 17.22
CA LYS A 281 10.75 -30.19 18.30
C LYS A 281 12.09 -29.47 18.07
N GLU A 282 12.40 -29.09 16.84
CA GLU A 282 13.67 -28.39 16.47
C GLU A 282 13.62 -26.88 16.72
N SER A 283 12.49 -26.36 17.20
CA SER A 283 12.24 -24.92 17.33
C SER A 283 12.15 -24.48 18.80
N SER A 284 12.57 -23.24 19.08
CA SER A 284 12.40 -22.63 20.40
C SER A 284 10.93 -22.45 20.76
N TYR A 285 10.62 -22.41 22.07
CA TYR A 285 9.26 -22.20 22.58
C TYR A 285 8.59 -20.95 21.99
N GLU A 286 9.31 -19.82 21.91
CA GLU A 286 8.82 -18.57 21.33
C GLU A 286 8.41 -18.70 19.86
N TRP A 287 9.10 -19.56 19.11
CA TRP A 287 8.80 -19.79 17.70
C TRP A 287 7.59 -20.72 17.53
N ARG A 288 7.48 -21.73 18.40
CA ARG A 288 6.36 -22.68 18.48
C ARG A 288 5.05 -22.00 18.90
N MET A 289 5.11 -21.07 19.86
CA MET A 289 3.98 -20.32 20.41
C MET A 289 3.79 -18.93 19.78
N ARG A 290 4.38 -18.68 18.60
CA ARG A 290 4.29 -17.37 17.96
C ARG A 290 2.83 -17.02 17.61
N HIS A 291 2.32 -15.99 18.29
CA HIS A 291 1.01 -15.41 18.07
C HIS A 291 0.81 -14.96 16.60
N LYS A 292 -0.34 -15.34 16.02
CA LYS A 292 -0.80 -14.91 14.69
C LYS A 292 -2.11 -14.12 14.82
N PRO A 293 -2.05 -12.79 14.96
CA PRO A 293 -3.21 -11.97 15.36
C PRO A 293 -4.36 -11.91 14.33
N ARG A 294 -4.16 -12.33 13.08
CA ARG A 294 -5.19 -12.29 12.03
C ARG A 294 -5.44 -13.68 11.44
N LYS A 295 -6.72 -14.03 11.27
CA LYS A 295 -7.18 -15.30 10.65
C LYS A 295 -6.52 -15.53 9.29
N ASP A 296 -6.54 -14.54 8.41
CA ASP A 296 -5.92 -14.65 7.08
C ASP A 296 -4.42 -14.96 7.09
N VAL A 297 -3.69 -14.45 8.09
CA VAL A 297 -2.26 -14.69 8.24
C VAL A 297 -2.02 -16.13 8.69
N LEU A 298 -2.83 -16.61 9.64
CA LEU A 298 -2.77 -17.99 10.10
C LEU A 298 -3.17 -18.96 8.96
N LYS A 299 -4.23 -18.67 8.22
CA LYS A 299 -4.66 -19.45 7.03
C LYS A 299 -3.57 -19.57 5.97
N LYS A 300 -2.93 -18.45 5.63
CA LYS A 300 -1.80 -18.43 4.67
C LYS A 300 -0.62 -19.23 5.20
N HIS A 301 -0.31 -19.11 6.48
CA HIS A 301 0.78 -19.85 7.11
C HIS A 301 0.53 -21.36 7.14
N VAL A 302 -0.68 -21.81 7.51
CA VAL A 302 -1.04 -23.24 7.49
C VAL A 302 -0.95 -23.82 6.07
N LYS A 303 -1.40 -23.07 5.05
CA LYS A 303 -1.26 -23.50 3.64
C LYS A 303 0.18 -23.79 3.25
N THR A 304 1.17 -23.10 3.81
CA THR A 304 2.59 -23.37 3.54
C THR A 304 3.02 -24.75 4.02
N HIS A 305 2.49 -25.22 5.15
CA HIS A 305 2.81 -26.57 5.67
C HIS A 305 2.24 -27.67 4.77
N PHE A 306 1.01 -27.51 4.27
CA PHE A 306 0.38 -28.48 3.36
C PHE A 306 1.01 -28.59 1.96
N ARG A 307 2.04 -27.78 1.67
CA ARG A 307 2.91 -27.98 0.50
C ARG A 307 3.94 -29.10 0.72
N LEU A 308 4.16 -29.54 1.96
CA LEU A 308 5.08 -30.62 2.28
C LEU A 308 4.39 -31.98 2.07
N PRO A 309 5.06 -32.97 1.45
CA PRO A 309 4.47 -34.30 1.19
C PRO A 309 3.88 -35.00 2.43
N LYS A 310 4.48 -34.74 3.60
CA LYS A 310 4.09 -35.32 4.89
C LYS A 310 2.70 -34.91 5.42
N TYR A 311 2.01 -33.98 4.76
CA TYR A 311 0.66 -33.54 5.12
C TYR A 311 -0.34 -33.70 3.95
N GLN A 312 0.03 -34.43 2.90
CA GLN A 312 -0.81 -34.67 1.72
C GLN A 312 -1.64 -35.97 1.82
N GLY A 313 -1.42 -36.77 2.86
CA GLY A 313 -2.26 -37.93 3.23
C GLY A 313 -2.60 -37.90 4.71
N GLU A 314 -2.79 -39.06 5.33
CA GLU A 314 -3.08 -39.19 6.76
C GLU A 314 -1.87 -38.80 7.63
N PHE A 315 -2.10 -37.95 8.63
CA PHE A 315 -1.08 -37.55 9.60
C PHE A 315 -1.68 -37.32 10.98
N GLN A 316 -0.89 -37.56 12.02
CA GLN A 316 -1.29 -37.31 13.40
C GLN A 316 -1.22 -35.80 13.72
N CYS A 317 -2.18 -35.31 14.53
CA CYS A 317 -2.11 -33.97 15.10
C CYS A 317 -0.77 -33.76 15.80
N ARG A 318 -0.16 -32.60 15.56
CA ARG A 318 1.19 -32.28 16.05
C ARG A 318 1.18 -31.58 17.41
N HIS A 319 0.02 -31.44 18.04
CA HIS A 319 -0.06 -30.90 19.39
C HIS A 319 0.43 -31.95 20.41
N PRO A 320 1.32 -31.60 21.37
CA PRO A 320 1.91 -32.56 22.32
C PRO A 320 0.90 -33.40 23.12
N ASN A 321 -0.32 -32.88 23.27
CA ASN A 321 -1.40 -33.51 24.04
C ASN A 321 -2.59 -33.98 23.16
N CYS A 322 -2.40 -34.08 21.83
CA CYS A 322 -3.43 -34.58 20.91
C CYS A 322 -2.88 -35.72 20.05
N SER A 323 -3.67 -36.77 19.89
CA SER A 323 -3.30 -37.97 19.14
C SER A 323 -4.20 -38.24 17.94
N ASP A 324 -5.07 -37.30 17.57
CA ASP A 324 -6.07 -37.49 16.51
C ASP A 324 -5.43 -37.64 15.13
N MET A 325 -5.99 -38.53 14.32
CA MET A 325 -5.58 -38.76 12.93
C MET A 325 -6.35 -37.82 12.00
N LEU A 326 -5.62 -37.09 11.18
CA LEU A 326 -6.14 -36.06 10.29
C LEU A 326 -5.81 -36.41 8.84
N ASP A 327 -6.74 -36.13 7.94
CA ASP A 327 -6.56 -36.34 6.51
C ASP A 327 -6.80 -35.04 5.75
N GLY A 328 -5.71 -34.49 5.22
CA GLY A 328 -5.73 -33.26 4.45
C GLY A 328 -6.13 -32.00 5.24
N MET A 329 -6.16 -30.88 4.51
CA MET A 329 -6.25 -29.54 5.10
C MET A 329 -7.64 -29.19 5.67
N MET A 330 -8.72 -29.74 5.11
CA MET A 330 -10.06 -29.46 5.62
C MET A 330 -10.31 -30.15 6.96
N HIS A 331 -9.92 -31.43 7.08
CA HIS A 331 -10.03 -32.17 8.33
C HIS A 331 -9.20 -31.51 9.43
N PHE A 332 -7.97 -31.08 9.12
CA PHE A 332 -7.12 -30.33 10.05
C PHE A 332 -7.75 -29.03 10.55
N LYS A 333 -8.34 -28.21 9.68
CA LYS A 333 -8.94 -26.93 10.10
C LYS A 333 -10.16 -27.11 10.98
N ARG A 334 -10.96 -28.14 10.69
CA ARG A 334 -12.12 -28.50 11.49
C ARG A 334 -11.68 -29.00 12.86
N HIS A 335 -10.73 -29.94 12.90
CA HIS A 335 -10.14 -30.43 14.14
C HIS A 335 -9.48 -29.32 14.97
N ALA A 336 -8.74 -28.39 14.34
CA ALA A 336 -8.14 -27.26 15.02
C ALA A 336 -9.17 -26.34 15.68
N PHE A 337 -10.36 -26.21 15.09
CA PHE A 337 -11.47 -25.46 15.66
C PHE A 337 -12.18 -26.25 16.77
N ASP A 338 -12.55 -27.50 16.49
CA ASP A 338 -13.38 -28.33 17.37
C ASP A 338 -12.62 -28.79 18.63
N VAL A 339 -11.33 -29.13 18.53
CA VAL A 339 -10.52 -29.69 19.63
C VAL A 339 -9.63 -28.63 20.28
N HIS A 340 -9.13 -27.67 19.49
CA HIS A 340 -8.14 -26.69 19.96
C HIS A 340 -8.65 -25.24 19.98
N GLY A 341 -9.89 -24.96 19.56
CA GLY A 341 -10.46 -23.59 19.55
C GLY A 341 -9.74 -22.61 18.60
N VAL A 342 -8.91 -23.09 17.69
CA VAL A 342 -8.13 -22.27 16.75
C VAL A 342 -8.92 -22.08 15.45
N SER A 343 -9.28 -20.84 15.15
CA SER A 343 -9.95 -20.48 13.90
C SER A 343 -8.95 -20.03 12.82
N HIS A 344 -9.06 -20.61 11.63
CA HIS A 344 -8.16 -20.40 10.48
C HIS A 344 -8.76 -19.53 9.38
#